data_AF-A0A660VXD9-F1
#
_entry.id   AF-A0A660VXD9-F1
#
_cell.length_a   1.000
_cell.length_b   1.000
_cell.length_c   1.000
_cell.angle_alpha   90.00
_cell.angle_beta   90.00
_cell.angle_gamma   90.00
#
_symmetry.space_group_name_H-M   'P 1'
#
loop_
_entity.id
_entity.type
_entity.pdbx_description
1 polymer ?
#
loop_
_entity_poly.entity_id
_entity_poly.type
_entity_poly.pdbx_seq_one_letter_code
_entity_poly.pdbx_strand_id
1 'polypeptide(L)'
;MRKVSILPSLFTLGNLLSGLGSIWYAAKALALVQGAEVTGRVTSWEEAMKIAAWLIFLGMLFDALDGRIARMTDSTSQFGKELDSIADFATFGIAPAFLIEVFSFNDKAILYVIHDRGRMLLSAAYAVFAALRLARYNVQASRKGLPTRTF
;
A
#
# COMPACT_ATOMS: atom_id res chain seq x y z
N MET A 1 6.95 32.71 -6.81
CA MET A 1 6.18 31.53 -7.28
C MET A 1 6.70 30.32 -6.52
N ARG A 2 5.90 29.75 -5.60
CA ARG A 2 6.34 28.61 -4.77
C ARG A 2 6.62 27.43 -5.71
N LYS A 3 7.89 27.01 -5.82
CA LYS A 3 8.26 25.78 -6.52
C LYS A 3 7.63 24.62 -5.77
N VAL A 4 6.43 24.23 -6.19
CA VAL A 4 5.86 22.93 -5.84
C VAL A 4 6.89 21.91 -6.27
N SER A 5 7.40 21.12 -5.34
CA SER A 5 8.31 20.03 -5.63
C SER A 5 7.52 18.90 -6.26
N ILE A 6 7.21 19.08 -7.54
CA ILE A 6 6.43 18.15 -8.36
C ILE A 6 7.14 16.80 -8.45
N LEU A 7 8.47 16.80 -8.37
CA LEU A 7 9.28 15.61 -8.61
C LEU A 7 9.10 14.52 -7.52
N PRO A 8 9.27 14.79 -6.20
CA PRO A 8 8.95 13.80 -5.17
C PRO A 8 7.47 13.36 -5.20
N SER A 9 6.53 14.31 -5.30
CA SER A 9 5.10 13.99 -5.34
C SER A 9 4.70 13.07 -6.49
N LEU A 10 5.38 13.15 -7.63
CA LEU A 10 5.11 12.27 -8.77
C LEU A 10 5.49 10.82 -8.49
N PHE A 11 6.62 10.59 -7.82
CA PHE A 11 7.04 9.24 -7.42
C PHE A 11 6.10 8.66 -6.35
N THR A 12 5.65 9.47 -5.40
CA THR A 12 4.64 9.09 -4.42
C THR A 12 3.31 8.71 -5.07
N LEU A 13 2.89 9.44 -6.10
CA LEU A 13 1.73 9.05 -6.90
C LEU A 13 1.97 7.72 -7.63
N GLY A 14 3.21 7.45 -8.08
CA GLY A 14 3.61 6.15 -8.62
C GLY A 14 3.50 5.01 -7.61
N ASN A 15 3.90 5.24 -6.35
CA ASN A 15 3.68 4.30 -5.24
C ASN A 15 2.18 4.01 -5.08
N LEU A 16 1.35 5.06 -4.94
CA LEU A 16 -0.10 4.90 -4.79
C LEU A 16 -0.75 4.14 -5.96
N LEU A 17 -0.35 4.45 -7.21
CA LEU A 17 -0.84 3.74 -8.39
C LEU A 17 -0.45 2.25 -8.37
N SER A 18 0.75 1.94 -7.87
CA SER A 18 1.21 0.56 -7.73
C SER A 18 0.39 -0.20 -6.67
N GLY A 19 0.10 0.44 -5.53
CA GLY A 19 -0.77 -0.12 -4.48
C GLY A 19 -2.20 -0.36 -4.96
N LEU A 20 -2.81 0.62 -5.63
CA LEU A 20 -4.15 0.47 -6.22
C LEU A 20 -4.18 -0.59 -7.32
N GLY A 21 -3.14 -0.65 -8.16
CA GLY A 21 -2.98 -1.68 -9.17
C GLY A 21 -2.91 -3.08 -8.54
N SER A 22 -2.18 -3.24 -7.45
CA SER A 22 -2.13 -4.51 -6.70
C SER A 22 -3.52 -4.93 -6.23
N ILE A 23 -4.28 -4.01 -5.63
CA ILE A 23 -5.65 -4.28 -5.17
C ILE A 23 -6.55 -4.66 -6.35
N TRP A 24 -6.42 -3.99 -7.50
CA TRP A 24 -7.19 -4.30 -8.70
C TRP A 24 -6.89 -5.71 -9.23
N TYR A 25 -5.61 -6.10 -9.30
CA TYR A 25 -5.23 -7.46 -9.73
C TYR A 25 -5.66 -8.53 -8.72
N ALA A 26 -5.61 -8.23 -7.42
CA ALA A 26 -6.14 -9.12 -6.39
C ALA A 26 -7.68 -9.26 -6.50
N ALA A 27 -8.41 -8.18 -6.80
CA ALA A 27 -9.86 -8.24 -7.00
C ALA A 27 -10.20 -9.03 -8.27
N LYS A 28 -9.39 -8.90 -9.32
CA LYS A 28 -9.48 -9.72 -10.52
C LYS A 28 -9.23 -11.21 -10.23
N ALA A 29 -8.24 -11.53 -9.39
CA ALA A 29 -8.02 -12.90 -8.92
C ALA A 29 -9.27 -13.45 -8.20
N LEU A 30 -9.90 -12.66 -7.34
CA LEU A 30 -11.15 -13.06 -6.68
C LEU A 30 -12.30 -13.30 -7.68
N ALA A 31 -12.49 -12.41 -8.66
CA ALA A 31 -13.50 -12.56 -9.69
C ALA A 31 -13.31 -13.84 -10.52
N LEU A 32 -12.06 -14.20 -10.83
CA LEU A 32 -11.72 -15.45 -11.52
C LEU A 32 -12.08 -16.69 -10.69
N VAL A 33 -11.86 -16.65 -9.37
CA VAL A 33 -12.25 -17.75 -8.46
C VAL A 33 -13.77 -17.92 -8.40
N GLN A 34 -14.52 -16.82 -8.51
CA GLN A 34 -15.98 -16.83 -8.54
C GLN A 34 -16.56 -17.26 -9.91
N GLY A 35 -15.71 -17.57 -10.89
CA GLY A 35 -16.14 -17.98 -12.24
C GLY A 35 -16.65 -16.83 -13.10
N ALA A 36 -16.33 -15.57 -12.76
CA ALA A 36 -16.68 -14.43 -13.60
C ALA A 36 -15.83 -14.42 -14.88
N GLU A 37 -16.45 -14.07 -16.02
CA GLU A 37 -15.71 -13.82 -17.25
C GLU A 37 -14.93 -12.50 -17.11
N VAL A 38 -13.62 -12.62 -16.90
CA VAL A 38 -12.74 -11.46 -16.82
C VAL A 38 -11.99 -11.27 -18.14
N THR A 39 -12.36 -10.23 -18.88
CA THR A 39 -11.69 -9.85 -20.14
C THR A 39 -10.25 -9.37 -19.88
N GLY A 40 -9.30 -9.81 -20.71
CA GLY A 40 -7.93 -9.28 -20.75
C GLY A 40 -6.85 -10.34 -20.92
N ARG A 41 -5.58 -9.92 -20.86
CA ARG A 41 -4.41 -10.80 -21.04
C ARG A 41 -4.13 -11.73 -19.86
N VAL A 42 -4.54 -11.33 -18.66
CA VAL A 42 -4.39 -12.12 -17.44
C VAL A 42 -5.70 -12.84 -17.19
N THR A 43 -5.70 -14.16 -17.25
CA THR A 43 -6.91 -14.99 -17.08
C THR A 43 -6.74 -16.02 -15.99
N SER A 44 -5.53 -16.21 -15.46
CA SER A 44 -5.27 -17.12 -14.34
C SER A 44 -5.17 -16.38 -13.01
N TRP A 45 -5.68 -17.01 -11.96
CA TRP A 45 -5.54 -16.51 -10.58
C TRP A 45 -4.07 -16.35 -10.19
N GLU A 46 -3.23 -17.32 -10.55
CA GLU A 46 -1.79 -17.30 -10.21
C GLU A 46 -1.06 -16.10 -10.83
N GLU A 47 -1.33 -15.79 -12.10
CA GLU A 47 -0.72 -14.63 -12.76
C GLU A 47 -1.21 -13.32 -12.13
N ALA A 48 -2.50 -13.21 -11.85
CA ALA A 48 -3.06 -12.02 -11.20
C ALA A 48 -2.43 -11.80 -9.81
N MET A 49 -2.29 -12.85 -9.00
CA MET A 49 -1.65 -12.78 -7.69
C MET A 49 -0.15 -12.48 -7.78
N LYS A 50 0.56 -13.07 -8.75
CA LYS A 50 1.98 -12.75 -9.00
C LYS A 50 2.17 -11.28 -9.37
N ILE A 51 1.34 -10.75 -10.26
CA ILE A 51 1.39 -9.34 -10.66
C ILE A 51 1.06 -8.42 -9.49
N ALA A 52 0.04 -8.75 -8.69
CA ALA A 52 -0.30 -7.98 -7.50
C ALA A 52 0.87 -7.92 -6.50
N ALA A 53 1.52 -9.05 -6.22
CA ALA A 53 2.70 -9.08 -5.36
C ALA A 53 3.86 -8.22 -5.93
N TRP A 54 4.15 -8.33 -7.23
CA TRP A 54 5.17 -7.53 -7.89
C TRP A 54 4.87 -6.02 -7.86
N LEU A 55 3.60 -5.63 -7.93
CA LEU A 55 3.19 -4.24 -7.82
C LEU A 55 3.43 -3.66 -6.43
N ILE A 56 3.26 -4.44 -5.36
CA ILE A 56 3.63 -4.01 -4.00
C ILE A 56 5.15 -3.78 -3.91
N PHE A 57 5.96 -4.69 -4.47
CA PHE A 57 7.42 -4.51 -4.54
C PHE A 57 7.81 -3.28 -5.37
N LEU A 58 7.10 -3.01 -6.46
CA LEU A 58 7.34 -1.84 -7.29
C LEU A 58 6.97 -0.54 -6.54
N GLY A 59 5.86 -0.54 -5.80
CA GLY A 59 5.48 0.57 -4.93
C GLY A 59 6.54 0.86 -3.86
N MET A 60 7.15 -0.19 -3.30
CA MET A 60 8.29 -0.05 -2.38
C MET A 60 9.52 0.57 -3.00
N LEU A 61 9.80 0.26 -4.27
CA LEU A 61 10.88 0.92 -4.97
C LEU A 61 10.58 2.41 -5.17
N PHE A 62 9.32 2.77 -5.49
CA PHE A 62 8.92 4.17 -5.67
C PHE A 62 8.98 4.99 -4.37
N ASP A 63 8.54 4.43 -3.24
CA ASP A 63 8.66 5.02 -1.89
C ASP A 63 10.15 5.20 -1.48
N ALA A 64 10.98 4.19 -1.71
CA ALA A 64 12.40 4.33 -1.41
C ALA A 64 13.09 5.44 -2.25
N LEU A 65 12.59 5.67 -3.47
CA LEU A 65 13.11 6.69 -4.39
C LEU A 65 12.58 8.09 -4.05
N ASP A 66 11.30 8.25 -3.74
CA ASP A 66 10.73 9.56 -3.42
C ASP A 66 11.32 10.13 -2.12
N GLY A 67 11.54 9.29 -1.10
CA GLY A 67 12.17 9.68 0.16
C GLY A 67 13.65 10.01 -0.01
N ARG A 68 14.33 9.42 -1.00
CA ARG A 68 15.71 9.81 -1.37
C ARG A 68 15.74 11.13 -2.12
N ILE A 69 14.87 11.30 -3.11
CA ILE A 69 14.81 12.53 -3.92
C ILE A 69 14.39 13.71 -3.05
N ALA A 70 13.39 13.55 -2.18
CA ALA A 70 12.93 14.59 -1.27
C ALA A 70 14.03 15.11 -0.31
N ARG A 71 14.95 14.23 0.11
CA ARG A 71 16.13 14.61 0.91
C ARG A 71 17.20 15.31 0.09
N MET A 72 17.36 14.95 -1.19
CA MET A 72 18.38 15.53 -2.07
C MET A 72 17.96 16.89 -2.65
N THR A 73 16.66 17.15 -2.81
CA THR A 73 16.17 18.41 -3.40
C THR A 73 15.85 19.51 -2.38
N ASP A 74 16.07 19.29 -1.08
CA ASP A 74 15.70 20.21 0.03
C ASP A 74 14.24 20.71 -0.05
N SER A 75 13.41 20.00 -0.81
CA SER A 75 12.10 20.45 -1.27
C SER A 75 11.01 19.59 -0.64
N THR A 76 11.03 19.46 0.68
CA THR A 76 10.00 18.73 1.40
C THR A 76 8.80 19.66 1.66
N SER A 77 7.79 19.59 0.80
CA SER A 77 6.50 20.24 1.04
C SER A 77 5.71 19.47 2.11
N GLN A 78 5.00 20.17 3.01
CA GLN A 78 4.09 19.54 3.97
C GLN A 78 3.04 18.66 3.27
N PHE A 79 2.53 19.11 2.12
CA PHE A 79 1.59 18.32 1.31
C PHE A 79 2.21 17.00 0.81
N GLY A 80 3.47 17.02 0.40
CA GLY A 80 4.15 15.81 -0.07
C GLY A 80 4.32 14.77 1.02
N LYS A 81 4.60 15.19 2.27
CA LYS A 81 4.72 14.29 3.42
C LYS A 81 3.40 13.61 3.80
N GLU A 82 2.29 14.34 3.73
CA GLU A 82 0.97 13.76 3.99
C GLU A 82 0.57 12.80 2.85
N LEU A 83 0.85 13.17 1.59
CA LEU A 83 0.61 12.31 0.44
C LEU A 83 1.41 11.00 0.51
N ASP A 84 2.67 11.08 0.94
CA ASP A 84 3.58 9.94 1.17
C ASP A 84 2.99 8.94 2.17
N SER A 85 2.53 9.45 3.31
CA SER A 85 1.87 8.64 4.33
C SER A 85 0.60 7.94 3.82
N ILE A 86 -0.22 8.62 3.01
CA ILE A 86 -1.44 8.02 2.44
C ILE A 86 -1.08 6.94 1.42
N ALA A 87 -0.10 7.20 0.55
CA ALA A 87 0.38 6.26 -0.44
C ALA A 87 0.96 5.00 0.21
N ASP A 88 1.79 5.16 1.25
CA ASP A 88 2.35 4.05 2.02
C ASP A 88 1.29 3.22 2.72
N PHE A 89 0.26 3.86 3.28
CA PHE A 89 -0.84 3.12 3.89
C PHE A 89 -1.62 2.30 2.86
N ALA A 90 -1.86 2.86 1.65
CA ALA A 90 -2.53 2.13 0.59
C ALA A 90 -1.71 0.95 0.07
N THR A 91 -0.42 1.15 -0.21
CA THR A 91 0.47 0.14 -0.81
C THR A 91 0.91 -0.93 0.19
N PHE A 92 1.16 -0.58 1.45
CA PHE A 92 1.70 -1.52 2.45
C PHE A 92 0.74 -1.89 3.56
N GLY A 93 -0.31 -1.11 3.78
CA GLY A 93 -1.37 -1.45 4.73
C GLY A 93 -2.49 -2.23 4.04
N ILE A 94 -3.14 -1.58 3.08
CA ILE A 94 -4.38 -2.08 2.47
C ILE A 94 -4.08 -3.18 1.45
N ALA A 95 -3.13 -2.95 0.52
CA ALA A 95 -2.88 -3.91 -0.55
C ALA A 95 -2.47 -5.31 -0.04
N PRO A 96 -1.57 -5.46 0.96
CA PRO A 96 -1.23 -6.77 1.51
C PRO A 96 -2.38 -7.39 2.31
N ALA A 97 -3.15 -6.58 3.05
CA ALA A 97 -4.33 -7.06 3.79
C ALA A 97 -5.33 -7.72 2.84
N PHE A 98 -5.59 -7.06 1.72
CA PHE A 98 -6.49 -7.56 0.68
C PHE A 98 -5.91 -8.78 -0.05
N LEU A 99 -4.59 -8.80 -0.29
CA LEU A 99 -3.92 -9.94 -0.90
C LEU A 99 -4.03 -11.21 -0.04
N ILE A 100 -3.91 -11.09 1.29
CA ILE A 100 -4.11 -12.19 2.24
C ILE A 100 -5.55 -12.71 2.21
N GLU A 101 -6.52 -11.81 2.13
CA GLU A 101 -7.95 -12.16 2.02
C GLU A 101 -8.19 -12.98 0.75
N VAL A 102 -7.76 -12.48 -0.41
CA VAL A 102 -7.90 -13.17 -1.71
C VAL A 102 -7.14 -14.49 -1.75
N PHE A 103 -5.96 -14.55 -1.11
CA PHE A 103 -5.20 -15.79 -1.00
C PHE A 103 -5.96 -16.88 -0.25
N SER A 104 -6.77 -16.48 0.75
CA SER A 104 -7.54 -17.41 1.58
C SER A 104 -8.74 -18.04 0.87
N PHE A 105 -9.16 -17.50 -0.29
CA PHE A 105 -10.17 -18.09 -1.16
C PHE A 105 -9.65 -19.24 -2.04
N ASN A 106 -8.32 -19.47 -2.05
CA ASN A 106 -7.76 -20.64 -2.70
C ASN A 106 -7.89 -21.85 -1.75
N ASP A 107 -8.47 -22.95 -2.21
CA ASP A 107 -8.69 -24.18 -1.43
C ASP A 107 -7.41 -24.77 -0.81
N LYS A 108 -6.24 -24.36 -1.31
CA LYS A 108 -4.92 -24.78 -0.80
C LYS A 108 -4.40 -23.91 0.36
N ALA A 109 -5.08 -22.82 0.71
CA ALA A 109 -4.60 -21.90 1.73
C ALA A 109 -4.91 -22.42 3.14
N ILE A 110 -3.92 -22.34 4.04
CA ILE A 110 -4.06 -22.69 5.47
C ILE A 110 -5.22 -21.93 6.13
N LEU A 111 -5.46 -20.69 5.67
CA LEU A 111 -6.51 -19.80 6.16
C LEU A 111 -7.92 -20.20 5.68
N TYR A 112 -8.05 -21.12 4.72
CA TYR A 112 -9.36 -21.61 4.25
C TYR A 112 -10.16 -22.26 5.38
N VAL A 113 -9.47 -22.91 6.33
CA VAL A 113 -10.07 -23.58 7.50
C VAL A 113 -10.74 -22.58 8.46
N ILE A 114 -10.34 -21.31 8.43
CA ILE A 114 -10.93 -20.27 9.25
C ILE A 114 -12.27 -19.85 8.64
N HIS A 115 -13.31 -19.77 9.47
CA HIS A 115 -14.64 -19.29 9.05
C HIS A 115 -14.54 -17.90 8.38
N ASP A 116 -15.43 -17.62 7.42
CA ASP A 116 -15.39 -16.41 6.58
C ASP A 116 -15.22 -15.11 7.37
N ARG A 117 -15.96 -14.98 8.48
CA ARG A 117 -15.87 -13.84 9.39
C ARG A 117 -14.50 -13.70 10.06
N GLY A 118 -13.81 -14.81 10.35
CA GLY A 118 -12.49 -14.80 10.98
C GLY A 118 -11.39 -14.32 10.03
N ARG A 119 -11.49 -14.65 8.74
CA ARG A 119 -10.55 -14.16 7.72
C ARG A 119 -10.65 -12.65 7.54
N MET A 120 -11.88 -12.16 7.36
CA MET A 120 -12.18 -10.72 7.28
C MET A 120 -11.67 -9.96 8.51
N LEU A 121 -11.86 -10.52 9.72
CA LEU A 121 -11.36 -9.88 10.94
C LEU A 121 -9.83 -9.85 10.99
N LEU A 122 -9.15 -10.89 10.52
CA LEU A 122 -7.69 -10.94 10.51
C LEU A 122 -7.10 -9.94 9.50
N SER A 123 -7.64 -9.87 8.29
CA SER A 123 -7.22 -8.92 7.26
C SER A 123 -7.53 -7.47 7.68
N ALA A 124 -8.71 -7.23 8.25
CA ALA A 124 -9.08 -5.92 8.81
C ALA A 124 -8.17 -5.53 9.99
N ALA A 125 -7.90 -6.44 10.91
CA ALA A 125 -6.99 -6.19 12.04
C ALA A 125 -5.59 -5.83 11.54
N TYR A 126 -5.07 -6.55 10.53
CA TYR A 126 -3.77 -6.21 9.92
C TYR A 126 -3.77 -4.78 9.37
N ALA A 127 -4.79 -4.39 8.60
CA ALA A 127 -4.89 -3.04 8.06
C ALA A 127 -4.99 -1.97 9.17
N VAL A 128 -5.76 -2.23 10.23
CA VAL A 128 -5.87 -1.32 11.39
C VAL A 128 -4.54 -1.18 12.11
N PHE A 129 -3.82 -2.28 12.37
CA PHE A 129 -2.50 -2.23 12.99
C PHE A 129 -1.47 -1.48 12.12
N ALA A 130 -1.53 -1.67 10.80
CA ALA A 130 -0.69 -0.92 9.86
C ALA A 130 -0.99 0.59 9.92
N ALA A 131 -2.26 0.98 9.96
CA ALA A 131 -2.68 2.37 10.10
C ALA A 131 -2.18 2.99 11.42
N LEU A 132 -2.36 2.28 12.54
CA LEU A 132 -1.90 2.72 13.86
C LEU A 132 -0.39 2.89 13.91
N ARG A 133 0.37 1.98 13.30
CA ARG A 133 1.83 2.08 13.19
C ARG A 133 2.24 3.35 12.46
N LEU A 134 1.58 3.65 11.33
CA LEU A 134 1.90 4.82 10.51
C LEU A 134 1.51 6.13 11.22
N ALA A 135 0.31 6.19 11.80
CA ALA A 135 -0.12 7.34 12.58
C ALA A 135 0.85 7.64 13.73
N ARG A 136 1.29 6.62 14.45
CA ARG A 136 2.28 6.74 15.53
C ARG A 136 3.64 7.22 15.02
N TYR A 137 4.05 6.79 13.83
CA TYR A 137 5.29 7.26 13.20
C TYR A 137 5.19 8.74 12.79
N ASN A 138 4.09 9.14 12.17
CA ASN A 138 3.84 10.52 11.73
C ASN A 138 3.82 11.50 12.91
N VAL A 139 3.18 11.13 14.02
CA VAL A 139 3.19 11.93 15.26
C VAL A 139 4.60 12.08 15.84
N GLN A 140 5.40 11.01 15.86
CA GLN A 140 6.79 11.06 16.35
C GLN A 140 7.70 11.92 15.45
N ALA A 141 7.52 11.83 14.13
CA ALA A 141 8.25 12.66 13.18
C ALA A 141 7.92 14.15 13.36
N SER A 142 6.65 14.49 13.61
CA SER A 142 6.21 15.85 13.89
C SER A 142 6.83 16.42 15.18
N ARG A 143 6.91 15.60 16.24
CA ARG A 143 7.48 16.02 17.54
C ARG A 143 8.99 16.30 17.49
N LYS A 144 9.76 15.58 16.66
CA LYS A 144 11.20 15.82 16.46
C LYS A 144 11.53 17.14 15.75
N GLY A 145 10.56 17.76 15.07
CA GLY A 145 10.72 19.06 14.40
C GLY A 145 10.53 20.28 15.29
N LEU A 146 10.14 20.10 16.57
CA LEU A 146 10.03 21.20 17.53
C LEU A 146 11.42 21.51 18.10
N PRO A 147 11.85 22.79 18.17
CA PRO A 147 13.02 23.15 18.96
C PRO A 147 12.76 22.69 20.39
N THR A 148 13.66 21.89 20.94
CA THR A 148 13.70 21.55 22.35
C THR A 148 13.75 22.86 23.12
N ARG A 149 12.61 23.33 23.63
CA ARG A 149 12.62 24.37 24.66
C ARG A 149 13.24 23.74 25.88
N THR A 150 14.54 23.99 26.03
CA THR A 150 15.23 23.95 27.32
C THR A 150 14.43 24.80 28.29
N PHE A 151 13.82 24.14 29.25
CA PHE A 151 13.51 24.72 30.55
C PHE A 151 14.45 24.06 31.54
#